data_AF-A0AAV9PQT5-F1
#
_entry.id   AF-A0AAV9PQT5-F1
#
_cell.length_a   1.000
_cell.length_b   1.000
_cell.length_c   1.000
_cell.angle_alpha   90.00
_cell.angle_beta   90.00
_cell.angle_gamma   90.00
#
_symmetry.space_group_name_H-M   'P 1'
#
loop_
_entity.id
_entity.type
_entity.pdbx_description
1 polymer ?
#
loop_
_entity_poly.entity_id
_entity_poly.type
_entity_poly.pdbx_seq_one_letter_code
_entity_poly.pdbx_strand_id
1 'polypeptide(L)'
;MPGVSFLEGEAARDMARRVNEYAANLRDQHPGKFGFLATLPSLFDSEGCIKEIRYALGELRAEGVLVFSSYGDGNTYLGNNAFRPVWKELNTWKAVVLLHPAMPRNTAGLPPTLVPNVVEFPHETTRSAMDLLFSNTKRDHPDCKIILSHAGGTLPYIVGRIGFMEIFSSAEGSRKTKAEIEAEIKSFYFDLALSGHDNALNCLLNFIPHDHILFGSDTPYAPLQGVLRMNDAWETYTGATQEVRDMVNFKSAYKILPMFQNKAT
;
A
#
# COMPACT_ATOMS: atom_id res chain seq x y z
N MET A 1 -2.58 7.48 -13.09
CA MET A 1 -2.29 7.24 -11.66
C MET A 1 -3.52 7.54 -10.84
N PRO A 2 -3.89 6.71 -9.86
CA PRO A 2 -5.06 6.93 -9.02
C PRO A 2 -4.76 8.02 -7.99
N GLY A 3 -5.14 9.28 -8.25
CA GLY A 3 -5.03 10.35 -7.26
C GLY A 3 -4.88 11.74 -7.87
N VAL A 4 -4.62 12.73 -7.01
CA VAL A 4 -4.66 14.16 -7.37
C VAL A 4 -3.29 14.86 -7.32
N SER A 5 -2.21 14.10 -7.32
CA SER A 5 -0.83 14.62 -7.16
C SER A 5 -0.33 15.51 -8.31
N PHE A 6 -1.09 15.61 -9.40
CA PHE A 6 -0.84 16.52 -10.53
C PHE A 6 -1.39 17.95 -10.28
N LEU A 7 -2.09 18.17 -9.17
CA LEU A 7 -2.55 19.47 -8.69
C LEU A 7 -1.84 19.82 -7.38
N GLU A 8 -1.90 21.09 -6.99
CA GLU A 8 -1.33 21.58 -5.74
C GLU A 8 -2.31 22.50 -4.99
N GLY A 9 -2.06 22.68 -3.69
CA GLY A 9 -2.84 23.57 -2.83
C GLY A 9 -4.33 23.28 -2.84
N GLU A 10 -5.13 24.34 -2.87
CA GLU A 10 -6.60 24.25 -2.81
C GLU A 10 -7.20 23.45 -3.97
N ALA A 11 -6.64 23.58 -5.18
CA ALA A 11 -7.12 22.81 -6.33
C ALA A 11 -6.96 21.29 -6.13
N ALA A 12 -5.90 20.85 -5.47
CA ALA A 12 -5.71 19.45 -5.12
C ALA A 12 -6.71 18.97 -4.06
N ARG A 13 -6.99 19.81 -3.04
CA ARG A 13 -7.98 19.52 -2.00
C ARG A 13 -9.39 19.39 -2.58
N ASP A 14 -9.80 20.35 -3.40
CA ASP A 14 -11.10 20.37 -4.06
C ASP A 14 -11.27 19.16 -4.99
N MET A 15 -10.23 18.82 -5.75
CA MET A 15 -10.28 17.64 -6.61
C MET A 15 -10.38 16.36 -5.78
N ALA A 16 -9.60 16.22 -4.70
CA ALA A 16 -9.67 15.05 -3.82
C ALA A 16 -11.09 14.87 -3.26
N ARG A 17 -11.69 15.95 -2.74
CA ARG A 17 -13.06 15.96 -2.23
C ARG A 17 -14.05 15.45 -3.27
N ARG A 18 -14.01 16.01 -4.48
CA ARG A 18 -14.92 15.65 -5.57
C ARG A 18 -14.77 14.20 -6.02
N VAL A 19 -13.53 13.71 -6.11
CA VAL A 19 -13.27 12.30 -6.46
C VAL A 19 -13.81 11.37 -5.37
N ASN A 20 -13.58 11.70 -4.10
CA ASN A 20 -14.06 10.90 -2.97
C ASN A 20 -15.59 10.89 -2.88
N GLU A 21 -16.25 12.03 -3.05
CA GLU A 21 -17.73 12.13 -3.09
C GLU A 21 -18.32 11.35 -4.28
N TYR A 22 -17.68 11.41 -5.45
CA TYR A 22 -18.09 10.61 -6.60
C TYR A 22 -17.97 9.11 -6.33
N ALA A 23 -16.86 8.66 -5.74
CA ALA A 23 -16.65 7.26 -5.38
C ALA A 23 -17.66 6.78 -4.33
N ALA A 24 -17.94 7.62 -3.32
CA ALA A 24 -18.97 7.34 -2.32
C ALA A 24 -20.36 7.20 -2.96
N ASN A 25 -20.74 8.14 -3.85
CA ASN A 25 -22.01 8.06 -4.56
C ASN A 25 -22.10 6.80 -5.45
N LEU A 26 -21.02 6.42 -6.15
CA LEU A 26 -21.00 5.20 -6.95
C LEU A 26 -21.17 3.93 -6.10
N ARG A 27 -20.53 3.88 -4.92
CA ARG A 27 -20.74 2.81 -3.94
C ARG A 27 -22.21 2.76 -3.52
N ASP A 28 -22.80 3.90 -3.17
CA ASP A 28 -24.15 3.97 -2.62
C ASP A 28 -25.22 3.58 -3.65
N GLN A 29 -24.95 3.81 -4.94
CA GLN A 29 -25.77 3.33 -6.06
C GLN A 29 -25.66 1.80 -6.29
N HIS A 30 -24.64 1.15 -5.75
CA HIS A 30 -24.36 -0.28 -5.93
C HIS A 30 -24.02 -0.97 -4.59
N PRO A 31 -24.96 -1.00 -3.63
CA PRO A 31 -24.69 -1.47 -2.28
C PRO A 31 -24.20 -2.93 -2.28
N GLY A 32 -23.14 -3.18 -1.50
CA GLY A 32 -22.53 -4.50 -1.36
C GLY A 32 -21.64 -4.95 -2.52
N LYS A 33 -21.53 -4.15 -3.60
CA LYS A 33 -20.61 -4.44 -4.73
C LYS A 33 -19.29 -3.70 -4.63
N PHE A 34 -19.33 -2.44 -4.22
CA PHE A 34 -18.14 -1.59 -4.17
C PHE A 34 -17.86 -1.12 -2.74
N GLY A 35 -16.58 -0.88 -2.49
CA GLY A 35 -16.06 0.02 -1.47
C GLY A 35 -15.08 0.96 -2.17
N PHE A 36 -14.51 1.92 -1.45
CA PHE A 36 -13.47 2.77 -2.02
C PHE A 36 -12.44 3.18 -0.98
N LEU A 37 -11.22 3.43 -1.46
CA LEU A 37 -10.17 4.09 -0.70
C LEU A 37 -10.12 5.55 -1.14
N ALA A 38 -10.10 6.46 -0.17
CA ALA A 38 -10.08 7.88 -0.45
C ALA A 38 -8.71 8.31 -1.00
N THR A 39 -8.71 9.18 -2.00
CA THR A 39 -7.50 9.89 -2.42
C THR A 39 -7.29 11.10 -1.50
N LEU A 40 -6.03 11.44 -1.27
CA LEU A 40 -5.61 12.61 -0.50
C LEU A 40 -4.84 13.60 -1.37
N PRO A 41 -4.77 14.89 -0.99
CA PRO A 41 -3.78 15.80 -1.55
C PRO A 41 -2.35 15.35 -1.19
N SER A 42 -1.34 16.09 -1.67
CA SER A 42 0.06 15.84 -1.32
C SER A 42 0.25 15.76 0.20
N LEU A 43 1.01 14.78 0.71
CA LEU A 43 1.23 14.65 2.16
C LEU A 43 1.99 15.82 2.80
N PHE A 44 2.67 16.64 1.98
CA PHE A 44 3.22 17.93 2.43
C PHE A 44 2.13 18.91 2.88
N ASP A 45 0.92 18.78 2.35
CA ASP A 45 -0.27 19.50 2.81
C ASP A 45 -0.97 18.72 3.93
N SER A 46 -0.28 18.63 5.07
CA SER A 46 -0.80 17.88 6.22
C SER A 46 -2.17 18.36 6.69
N GLU A 47 -2.45 19.66 6.63
CA GLU A 47 -3.75 20.21 7.02
C GLU A 47 -4.86 19.73 6.06
N GLY A 48 -4.62 19.81 4.75
CA GLY A 48 -5.55 19.31 3.73
C GLY A 48 -5.79 17.81 3.87
N CYS A 49 -4.73 17.02 4.05
CA CYS A 49 -4.84 15.58 4.29
C CYS A 49 -5.68 15.27 5.53
N ILE A 50 -5.41 15.92 6.67
CA ILE A 50 -6.13 15.65 7.93
C ILE A 50 -7.62 15.98 7.79
N LYS A 51 -7.97 17.12 7.18
CA LYS A 51 -9.37 17.48 6.92
C LYS A 51 -10.05 16.45 6.04
N GLU A 52 -9.38 15.99 4.98
CA GLU A 52 -9.96 15.03 4.04
C GLU A 52 -10.05 13.62 4.63
N ILE A 53 -9.08 13.17 5.44
CA ILE A 53 -9.15 11.90 6.17
C ILE A 53 -10.39 11.86 7.05
N ARG A 54 -10.63 12.91 7.84
CA ARG A 54 -11.79 12.98 8.74
C ARG A 54 -13.11 12.93 7.98
N TYR A 55 -13.20 13.68 6.88
CA TYR A 55 -14.40 13.68 6.06
C TYR A 55 -14.62 12.34 5.35
N ALA A 56 -13.60 11.82 4.68
CA ALA A 56 -13.74 10.61 3.88
C ALA A 56 -13.99 9.36 4.74
N LEU A 57 -13.27 9.21 5.86
CA LEU A 57 -13.47 8.05 6.74
C LEU A 57 -14.70 8.21 7.64
N GLY A 58 -14.98 9.42 8.13
CA GLY A 58 -16.10 9.69 9.05
C GLY A 58 -17.45 9.86 8.35
N GLU A 59 -17.52 10.75 7.37
CA GLU A 59 -18.78 11.11 6.70
C GLU A 59 -19.05 10.20 5.50
N LEU A 60 -18.06 10.05 4.61
CA LEU A 60 -18.23 9.24 3.41
C LEU A 60 -18.09 7.74 3.67
N ARG A 61 -17.59 7.34 4.84
CA ARG A 61 -17.34 5.93 5.20
C ARG A 61 -16.45 5.20 4.19
N ALA A 62 -15.39 5.84 3.71
CA ALA A 62 -14.39 5.17 2.90
C ALA A 62 -13.72 4.04 3.70
N GLU A 63 -13.28 2.98 3.02
CA GLU A 63 -12.67 1.81 3.66
C GLU A 63 -11.24 2.09 4.18
N GLY A 64 -10.66 3.19 3.73
CA GLY A 64 -9.28 3.58 3.97
C GLY A 64 -8.84 4.68 3.02
N VAL A 65 -7.54 4.84 2.85
CA VAL A 65 -6.93 5.83 1.95
C VAL A 65 -5.92 5.20 1.02
N LEU A 66 -5.71 5.83 -0.13
CA LEU A 66 -4.59 5.55 -1.02
C LEU A 66 -3.53 6.65 -0.88
N VAL A 67 -2.28 6.26 -0.70
CA VAL A 67 -1.12 7.15 -0.68
C VAL A 67 -0.08 6.69 -1.68
N PHE A 68 0.72 7.61 -2.20
CA PHE A 68 1.80 7.29 -3.12
C PHE A 68 3.09 6.94 -2.40
N SER A 69 3.95 6.15 -3.05
CA SER A 69 5.27 5.74 -2.53
C SER A 69 6.17 6.93 -2.15
N SER A 70 6.05 8.04 -2.87
CA SER A 70 6.84 9.24 -2.60
C SER A 70 6.12 10.51 -3.08
N TYR A 71 6.51 11.66 -2.52
CA TYR A 71 5.94 12.97 -2.83
C TYR A 71 7.03 14.02 -3.08
N GLY A 72 6.66 15.06 -3.84
CA GLY A 72 7.53 16.20 -4.16
C GLY A 72 8.69 15.85 -5.09
N ASP A 73 9.46 16.87 -5.47
CA ASP A 73 10.51 16.76 -6.49
C ASP A 73 11.74 16.01 -5.97
N GLY A 74 11.90 15.90 -4.65
CA GLY A 74 12.96 15.12 -4.01
C GLY A 74 12.64 13.62 -3.85
N ASN A 75 11.50 13.12 -4.36
CA ASN A 75 11.01 11.77 -4.10
C ASN A 75 10.97 11.46 -2.59
N THR A 76 10.37 12.35 -1.78
CA THR A 76 10.32 12.19 -0.32
C THR A 76 9.42 11.01 0.03
N TYR A 77 10.01 9.98 0.63
CA TYR A 77 9.32 8.75 1.02
C TYR A 77 8.52 8.90 2.32
N LEU A 78 7.63 7.94 2.53
CA LEU A 78 6.54 8.04 3.52
C LEU A 78 6.98 8.06 4.99
N GLY A 79 8.20 7.63 5.31
CA GLY A 79 8.79 7.69 6.65
C GLY A 79 9.36 9.06 7.03
N ASN A 80 9.33 10.04 6.13
CA ASN A 80 9.81 11.39 6.41
C ASN A 80 9.02 12.08 7.53
N ASN A 81 9.73 12.81 8.41
CA ASN A 81 9.14 13.53 9.53
C ASN A 81 8.05 14.54 9.11
N ALA A 82 8.11 15.10 7.90
CA ALA A 82 7.09 16.00 7.37
C ALA A 82 5.70 15.35 7.29
N PHE A 83 5.62 14.02 7.18
CA PHE A 83 4.35 13.29 7.04
C PHE A 83 3.82 12.72 8.37
N ARG A 84 4.56 12.89 9.48
CA ARG A 84 4.13 12.42 10.81
C ARG A 84 2.74 12.91 11.24
N PRO A 85 2.33 14.17 11.00
CA PRO A 85 0.98 14.61 11.34
C PRO A 85 -0.12 13.82 10.63
N VAL A 86 0.10 13.46 9.36
CA VAL A 86 -0.86 12.65 8.59
C VAL A 86 -0.91 11.22 9.12
N TRP A 87 0.25 10.60 9.38
CA TRP A 87 0.30 9.26 9.97
C TRP A 87 -0.39 9.17 11.33
N LYS A 88 -0.25 10.20 12.17
CA LYS A 88 -0.94 10.28 13.47
C LYS A 88 -2.46 10.29 13.31
N GLU A 89 -2.97 11.04 12.34
CA GLU A 89 -4.40 11.06 12.04
C GLU A 89 -4.86 9.70 11.52
N LEU A 90 -4.17 9.11 10.54
CA LEU A 90 -4.49 7.78 10.02
C LEU A 90 -4.50 6.70 11.12
N ASN A 91 -3.55 6.77 12.06
CA ASN A 91 -3.50 5.85 13.19
C ASN A 91 -4.70 6.02 14.13
N THR A 92 -5.12 7.26 14.38
CA THR A 92 -6.32 7.55 15.19
C THR A 92 -7.57 6.88 14.59
N TRP A 93 -7.66 6.85 13.26
CA TRP A 93 -8.72 6.17 12.53
C TRP A 93 -8.52 4.66 12.36
N LYS A 94 -7.38 4.11 12.80
CA LYS A 94 -6.97 2.71 12.55
C LYS A 94 -7.08 2.35 11.06
N ALA A 95 -6.71 3.31 10.22
CA ALA A 95 -7.04 3.34 8.81
C ALA A 95 -6.36 2.19 8.05
N VAL A 96 -7.04 1.70 7.02
CA VAL A 96 -6.40 0.93 5.94
C VAL A 96 -5.72 1.93 5.02
N VAL A 97 -4.45 1.69 4.71
CA VAL A 97 -3.63 2.57 3.88
C VAL A 97 -3.04 1.75 2.74
N LEU A 98 -3.54 1.94 1.52
CA LEU A 98 -2.92 1.35 0.34
C LEU A 98 -1.76 2.23 -0.11
N LEU A 99 -0.54 1.73 0.05
CA LEU A 99 0.66 2.32 -0.51
C LEU A 99 0.78 1.87 -1.97
N HIS A 100 0.49 2.80 -2.87
CA HIS A 100 0.55 2.57 -4.30
C HIS A 100 1.79 3.25 -4.89
N PRO A 101 2.57 2.58 -5.75
CA PRO A 101 3.72 3.22 -6.36
C PRO A 101 3.29 4.32 -7.35
N ALA A 102 4.15 5.31 -7.47
CA ALA A 102 4.08 6.34 -8.49
C ALA A 102 5.35 6.31 -9.33
N MET A 103 5.31 6.96 -10.50
CA MET A 103 6.58 7.36 -11.08
C MET A 103 7.24 8.36 -10.12
N PRO A 104 8.51 8.15 -9.74
CA PRO A 104 9.27 9.19 -9.03
C PRO A 104 9.25 10.49 -9.84
N ARG A 105 9.05 11.64 -9.21
CA ARG A 105 9.08 12.93 -9.94
C ARG A 105 10.47 13.20 -10.49
N ASN A 106 11.49 12.87 -9.70
CA ASN A 106 12.87 12.92 -10.16
C ASN A 106 13.30 11.55 -10.68
N THR A 107 13.38 11.44 -12.01
CA THR A 107 13.84 10.26 -12.74
C THR A 107 15.26 10.41 -13.26
N ALA A 108 16.03 11.40 -12.75
CA ALA A 108 17.39 11.63 -13.21
C ALA A 108 18.26 10.38 -12.98
N GLY A 109 18.94 9.95 -14.05
CA GLY A 109 19.79 8.75 -14.03
C GLY A 109 19.07 7.43 -14.33
N LEU A 110 17.75 7.43 -14.52
CA LEU A 110 17.04 6.23 -15.01
C LEU A 110 17.34 6.01 -16.50
N PRO A 111 17.60 4.76 -16.93
CA PRO A 111 17.86 4.47 -18.33
C PRO A 111 16.60 4.70 -19.19
N PRO A 112 16.74 5.18 -20.43
CA PRO A 112 15.60 5.50 -21.29
C PRO A 112 14.80 4.25 -21.75
N THR A 113 15.39 3.06 -21.64
CA THR A 113 14.75 1.78 -21.95
C THR A 113 13.89 1.23 -20.80
N LEU A 114 13.87 1.92 -19.67
CA LEU A 114 13.16 1.48 -18.48
C LEU A 114 11.65 1.58 -18.70
N VAL A 115 10.96 0.48 -18.42
CA VAL A 115 9.49 0.44 -18.38
C VAL A 115 9.08 0.61 -16.90
N PRO A 116 8.55 1.79 -16.50
CA PRO A 116 8.39 2.15 -15.09
C PRO A 116 7.53 1.17 -14.29
N ASN A 117 6.44 0.70 -14.90
CA ASN A 117 5.51 -0.24 -14.26
C ASN A 117 6.07 -1.66 -14.11
N VAL A 118 7.19 -2.00 -14.78
CA VAL A 118 7.83 -3.32 -14.66
C VAL A 118 8.87 -3.34 -13.57
N VAL A 119 9.68 -2.27 -13.46
CA VAL A 119 10.82 -2.22 -12.54
C VAL A 119 10.58 -1.17 -11.45
N GLU A 120 10.39 0.10 -11.81
CA GLU A 120 10.38 1.16 -10.81
C GLU A 120 9.21 1.08 -9.84
N PHE A 121 8.02 0.70 -10.28
CA PHE A 121 6.87 0.66 -9.38
C PHE A 121 7.05 -0.35 -8.23
N PRO A 122 7.43 -1.62 -8.49
CA PRO A 122 7.84 -2.54 -7.41
C PRO A 122 8.97 -2.00 -6.54
N HIS A 123 9.98 -1.35 -7.13
CA HIS A 123 11.10 -0.81 -6.34
C HIS A 123 10.68 0.39 -5.47
N GLU A 124 9.79 1.24 -5.95
CA GLU A 124 9.22 2.36 -5.21
C GLU A 124 8.41 1.90 -4.00
N THR A 125 7.61 0.84 -4.16
CA THR A 125 6.92 0.20 -3.03
C THR A 125 7.95 -0.29 -2.00
N THR A 126 9.00 -0.99 -2.44
CA THR A 126 10.07 -1.46 -1.54
C THR A 126 10.79 -0.31 -0.82
N ARG A 127 11.18 0.75 -1.54
CA ARG A 127 11.88 1.91 -0.97
C ARG A 127 11.02 2.59 0.09
N SER A 128 9.74 2.81 -0.21
CA SER A 128 8.84 3.42 0.76
C SER A 128 8.56 2.51 1.97
N ALA A 129 8.44 1.20 1.80
CA ALA A 129 8.29 0.26 2.91
C ALA A 129 9.54 0.23 3.81
N MET A 130 10.72 0.26 3.21
CA MET A 130 12.00 0.35 3.93
C MET A 130 12.12 1.67 4.70
N ASP A 131 11.72 2.79 4.09
CA ASP A 131 11.73 4.08 4.78
C ASP A 131 10.77 4.10 5.98
N LEU A 132 9.55 3.56 5.83
CA LEU A 132 8.59 3.40 6.94
C LEU A 132 9.14 2.52 8.07
N LEU A 133 9.88 1.48 7.71
CA LEU A 133 10.53 0.58 8.65
C LEU A 133 11.64 1.30 9.42
N PHE A 134 12.62 1.89 8.76
CA PHE A 134 13.81 2.44 9.43
C PHE A 134 13.59 3.82 10.06
N SER A 135 12.58 4.58 9.62
CA SER A 135 12.12 5.81 10.29
C SER A 135 11.32 5.57 11.57
N ASN A 136 11.02 4.30 11.90
CA ASN A 136 10.04 3.88 12.91
C ASN A 136 8.61 4.33 12.65
N THR A 137 8.27 4.87 11.48
CA THR A 137 6.91 5.34 11.21
C THR A 137 5.87 4.21 11.31
N LYS A 138 6.17 3.00 10.82
CA LYS A 138 5.26 1.85 11.00
C LYS A 138 5.11 1.45 12.48
N ARG A 139 6.21 1.50 13.25
CA ARG A 139 6.24 1.17 14.69
C ARG A 139 5.48 2.19 15.53
N ASP A 140 5.61 3.47 15.22
CA ASP A 140 4.96 4.58 15.92
C ASP A 140 3.45 4.66 15.62
N HIS A 141 3.00 4.05 14.51
CA HIS A 141 1.61 4.03 14.07
C HIS A 141 1.12 2.57 13.87
N PRO A 142 1.03 1.79 14.96
CA PRO A 142 0.76 0.36 14.90
C PRO A 142 -0.65 0.04 14.40
N ASP A 143 -1.63 0.92 14.60
CA ASP A 143 -3.03 0.70 14.24
C ASP A 143 -3.32 0.90 12.74
N CYS A 144 -2.41 1.54 12.01
CA CYS A 144 -2.48 1.63 10.55
C CYS A 144 -2.22 0.25 9.92
N LYS A 145 -3.20 -0.24 9.13
CA LYS A 145 -3.03 -1.43 8.29
C LYS A 145 -2.53 -0.99 6.92
N ILE A 146 -1.21 -1.01 6.75
CA ILE A 146 -0.57 -0.57 5.52
C ILE A 146 -0.50 -1.75 4.55
N ILE A 147 -1.17 -1.62 3.41
CA ILE A 147 -1.13 -2.57 2.29
C ILE A 147 -0.05 -2.10 1.32
N LEU A 148 0.92 -2.95 1.04
CA LEU A 148 1.96 -2.72 0.05
C LEU A 148 1.50 -3.32 -1.29
N SER A 149 1.47 -2.49 -2.33
CA SER A 149 1.04 -2.93 -3.65
C SER A 149 2.00 -3.95 -4.26
N HIS A 150 1.48 -4.79 -5.16
CA HIS A 150 2.26 -5.66 -6.04
C HIS A 150 3.15 -6.64 -5.28
N ALA A 151 2.55 -7.39 -4.34
CA ALA A 151 3.21 -8.31 -3.42
C ALA A 151 4.32 -7.65 -2.57
N GLY A 152 4.21 -6.33 -2.32
CA GLY A 152 5.24 -5.57 -1.63
C GLY A 152 6.45 -5.25 -2.50
N GLY A 153 6.28 -5.31 -3.81
CA GLY A 153 7.33 -5.09 -4.79
C GLY A 153 8.44 -6.12 -4.69
N THR A 154 9.65 -5.65 -4.37
CA THR A 154 10.82 -6.53 -4.18
C THR A 154 11.12 -6.84 -2.72
N LEU A 155 10.34 -6.31 -1.77
CA LEU A 155 10.57 -6.47 -0.33
C LEU A 155 10.67 -7.94 0.12
N PRO A 156 9.74 -8.86 -0.25
CA PRO A 156 9.84 -10.25 0.17
C PRO A 156 11.11 -10.95 -0.34
N TYR A 157 11.57 -10.60 -1.54
CA TYR A 157 12.78 -11.17 -2.13
C TYR A 157 14.05 -10.75 -1.37
N ILE A 158 14.12 -9.52 -0.89
CA ILE A 158 15.33 -8.98 -0.24
C ILE A 158 15.36 -9.13 1.28
N VAL A 159 14.36 -9.76 1.91
CA VAL A 159 14.25 -9.79 3.39
C VAL A 159 15.48 -10.36 4.09
N GLY A 160 16.11 -11.39 3.51
CA GLY A 160 17.36 -11.95 4.03
C GLY A 160 18.52 -10.94 4.00
N ARG A 161 18.53 -10.01 3.04
CA ARG A 161 19.51 -8.91 2.98
C ARG A 161 19.22 -7.83 4.02
N ILE A 162 17.95 -7.51 4.24
CA ILE A 162 17.52 -6.53 5.24
C ILE A 162 17.92 -6.99 6.64
N GLY A 163 17.88 -8.30 6.91
CA GLY A 163 18.35 -8.87 8.17
C GLY A 163 19.82 -8.57 8.50
N PHE A 164 20.68 -8.28 7.51
CA PHE A 164 22.05 -7.84 7.78
C PHE A 164 22.16 -6.40 8.30
N MET A 165 21.08 -5.61 8.23
CA MET A 165 21.09 -4.24 8.77
C MET A 165 21.37 -4.21 10.27
N GLU A 166 21.06 -5.26 11.01
CA GLU A 166 21.48 -5.41 12.41
C GLU A 166 23.01 -5.23 12.59
N ILE A 167 23.80 -5.64 11.58
CA ILE A 167 25.27 -5.53 11.56
C ILE A 167 25.73 -4.16 11.07
N PHE A 168 24.99 -3.54 10.14
CA PHE A 168 25.36 -2.27 9.49
C PHE A 168 24.82 -1.01 10.20
N SER A 169 23.80 -1.13 11.06
CA SER A 169 23.13 -0.02 11.77
C SER A 169 23.96 0.63 12.89
N SER A 170 25.30 0.62 12.79
CA SER A 170 26.20 1.38 13.64
C SER A 170 26.25 2.88 13.32
N ALA A 171 25.60 3.33 12.24
CA ALA A 171 25.48 4.73 11.85
C ALA A 171 24.00 5.17 11.79
N GLU A 172 23.56 5.90 12.82
CA GLU A 172 22.36 6.74 12.89
C GLU A 172 21.05 6.25 12.22
N GLY A 173 20.26 5.44 12.96
CA GLY A 173 18.88 5.10 12.58
C GLY A 173 18.47 3.70 13.06
N SER A 174 17.48 3.65 13.95
CA SER A 174 16.91 2.48 14.66
C SER A 174 17.80 1.21 14.75
N ARG A 175 18.35 0.93 15.94
CA ARG A 175 19.01 -0.35 16.28
C ARG A 175 17.96 -1.47 16.40
N LYS A 176 17.39 -1.90 15.27
CA LYS A 176 16.47 -3.03 15.22
C LYS A 176 17.26 -4.31 15.05
N THR A 177 16.96 -5.29 15.88
CA THR A 177 17.41 -6.67 15.69
C THR A 177 16.78 -7.24 14.42
N LYS A 178 17.38 -8.27 13.83
CA LYS A 178 16.76 -9.01 12.71
C LYS A 178 15.33 -9.45 13.04
N ALA A 179 15.07 -9.93 14.25
CA ALA A 179 13.75 -10.38 14.67
C ALA A 179 12.71 -9.23 14.67
N GLU A 180 13.07 -8.03 15.12
CA GLU A 180 12.19 -6.86 15.07
C GLU A 180 11.91 -6.41 13.63
N ILE A 181 12.93 -6.41 12.77
CA ILE A 181 12.79 -6.11 11.35
C ILE A 181 11.79 -7.09 10.71
N GLU A 182 11.99 -8.39 10.90
CA GLU A 182 11.10 -9.40 10.33
C GLU A 182 9.66 -9.29 10.87
N ALA A 183 9.49 -9.03 12.17
CA ALA A 183 8.18 -8.85 12.78
C ALA A 183 7.45 -7.62 12.21
N GLU A 184 8.15 -6.50 12.02
CA GLU A 184 7.57 -5.31 11.40
C GLU A 184 7.24 -5.51 9.92
N ILE A 185 8.10 -6.20 9.17
CA ILE A 185 7.79 -6.55 7.77
C ILE A 185 6.52 -7.42 7.70
N LYS A 186 6.41 -8.42 8.57
CA LYS A 186 5.23 -9.29 8.67
C LYS A 186 3.97 -8.54 9.14
N SER A 187 4.11 -7.36 9.73
CA SER A 187 2.97 -6.52 10.14
C SER A 187 2.34 -5.72 9.00
N PHE A 188 3.02 -5.60 7.85
CA PHE A 188 2.40 -5.08 6.64
C PHE A 188 1.39 -6.07 6.07
N TYR A 189 0.50 -5.54 5.24
CA TYR A 189 -0.37 -6.30 4.35
C TYR A 189 0.14 -6.18 2.91
N PHE A 190 -0.24 -7.11 2.05
CA PHE A 190 0.29 -7.23 0.68
C PHE A 190 -0.83 -7.58 -0.27
N ASP A 191 -1.04 -6.82 -1.34
CA ASP A 191 -1.94 -7.27 -2.41
C ASP A 191 -1.21 -8.13 -3.44
N LEU A 192 -1.95 -8.96 -4.19
CA LEU A 192 -1.40 -9.76 -5.29
C LEU A 192 -1.54 -9.10 -6.67
N ALA A 193 -1.79 -7.79 -6.72
CA ALA A 193 -1.98 -7.08 -7.97
C ALA A 193 -0.77 -7.30 -8.89
N LEU A 194 -1.03 -7.87 -10.08
CA LEU A 194 -0.02 -8.21 -11.09
C LEU A 194 1.12 -9.13 -10.61
N SER A 195 0.94 -9.84 -9.48
CA SER A 195 2.02 -10.54 -8.78
C SER A 195 1.73 -12.02 -8.54
N GLY A 196 0.84 -12.62 -9.35
CA GLY A 196 0.40 -14.00 -9.21
C GLY A 196 1.36 -15.07 -9.75
N HIS A 197 2.59 -14.72 -10.13
CA HIS A 197 3.56 -15.68 -10.66
C HIS A 197 4.35 -16.39 -9.55
N ASP A 198 4.81 -17.62 -9.80
CA ASP A 198 5.47 -18.50 -8.82
C ASP A 198 6.59 -17.83 -8.02
N ASN A 199 7.50 -17.09 -8.67
CA ASN A 199 8.60 -16.43 -7.95
C ASN A 199 8.12 -15.45 -6.87
N ALA A 200 7.10 -14.64 -7.17
CA ALA A 200 6.55 -13.68 -6.21
C ALA A 200 5.77 -14.41 -5.10
N LEU A 201 4.92 -15.37 -5.49
CA LEU A 201 4.12 -16.16 -4.56
C LEU A 201 5.00 -16.97 -3.60
N ASN A 202 6.04 -17.62 -4.10
CA ASN A 202 6.99 -18.40 -3.29
C ASN A 202 7.72 -17.51 -2.29
N CYS A 203 8.16 -16.31 -2.67
CA CYS A 203 8.80 -15.38 -1.71
C CYS A 203 7.80 -14.88 -0.66
N LEU A 204 6.59 -14.52 -1.09
CA LEU A 204 5.58 -13.92 -0.22
C LEU A 204 5.00 -14.95 0.77
N LEU A 205 4.49 -16.09 0.28
CA LEU A 205 3.81 -17.11 1.10
C LEU A 205 4.73 -17.84 2.08
N ASN A 206 6.04 -17.90 1.80
CA ASN A 206 7.01 -18.52 2.70
C ASN A 206 7.39 -17.63 3.88
N PHE A 207 7.13 -16.32 3.80
CA PHE A 207 7.62 -15.35 4.79
C PHE A 207 6.52 -14.54 5.47
N ILE A 208 5.46 -14.17 4.74
CA ILE A 208 4.37 -13.33 5.23
C ILE A 208 3.22 -14.21 5.77
N PRO A 209 2.60 -13.85 6.91
CA PRO A 209 1.37 -14.49 7.37
C PRO A 209 0.30 -14.49 6.28
N HIS A 210 -0.33 -15.65 6.03
CA HIS A 210 -1.27 -15.78 4.91
C HIS A 210 -2.51 -14.89 5.05
N ASP A 211 -2.89 -14.54 6.28
CA ASP A 211 -3.98 -13.61 6.59
C ASP A 211 -3.59 -12.12 6.43
N HIS A 212 -2.35 -11.84 6.02
CA HIS A 212 -1.84 -10.52 5.65
C HIS A 212 -1.69 -10.34 4.14
N ILE A 213 -2.07 -11.35 3.36
CA ILE A 213 -2.04 -11.31 1.90
C ILE A 213 -3.47 -11.15 1.39
N LEU A 214 -3.67 -10.25 0.43
CA LEU A 214 -4.95 -9.91 -0.16
C LEU A 214 -4.90 -10.13 -1.67
N PHE A 215 -6.01 -10.52 -2.25
CA PHE A 215 -6.19 -10.47 -3.69
C PHE A 215 -6.31 -9.02 -4.18
N GLY A 216 -5.70 -8.74 -5.33
CA GLY A 216 -5.79 -7.48 -6.06
C GLY A 216 -5.51 -7.73 -7.54
N SER A 217 -6.07 -6.92 -8.43
CA SER A 217 -5.94 -7.13 -9.89
C SER A 217 -5.24 -5.99 -10.64
N ASP A 218 -5.18 -4.80 -10.07
CA ASP A 218 -4.77 -3.55 -10.75
C ASP A 218 -5.63 -3.13 -11.95
N THR A 219 -6.86 -3.65 -12.05
CA THR A 219 -7.81 -3.20 -13.07
C THR A 219 -8.34 -1.79 -12.73
N PRO A 220 -8.45 -0.86 -13.68
CA PRO A 220 -8.20 -0.98 -15.13
C PRO A 220 -6.84 -0.39 -15.57
N TYR A 221 -5.88 -0.17 -14.66
CA TYR A 221 -4.60 0.46 -15.00
C TYR A 221 -3.68 -0.44 -15.79
N ALA A 222 -3.65 -1.74 -15.47
CA ALA A 222 -2.95 -2.73 -16.25
C ALA A 222 -3.76 -3.18 -17.48
N PRO A 223 -3.11 -3.51 -18.61
CA PRO A 223 -3.78 -4.13 -19.74
C PRO A 223 -4.50 -5.41 -19.31
N LEU A 224 -5.74 -5.59 -19.74
CA LEU A 224 -6.59 -6.73 -19.35
C LEU A 224 -5.88 -8.08 -19.54
N GLN A 225 -5.12 -8.25 -20.62
CA GLN A 225 -4.35 -9.47 -20.87
C GLN A 225 -3.30 -9.76 -19.80
N GLY A 226 -2.63 -8.72 -19.28
CA GLY A 226 -1.67 -8.85 -18.18
C GLY A 226 -2.37 -9.23 -16.87
N VAL A 227 -3.50 -8.59 -16.57
CA VAL A 227 -4.33 -8.92 -15.40
C VAL A 227 -4.78 -10.37 -15.44
N LEU A 228 -5.41 -10.80 -16.54
CA LEU A 228 -5.91 -12.17 -16.69
C LEU A 228 -4.78 -13.20 -16.57
N ARG A 229 -3.61 -12.92 -17.15
CA ARG A 229 -2.44 -13.79 -17.03
C ARG A 229 -1.98 -13.96 -15.59
N MET A 230 -1.91 -12.86 -14.82
CA MET A 230 -1.45 -12.93 -13.42
C MET A 230 -2.50 -13.56 -12.51
N ASN A 231 -3.78 -13.33 -12.77
CA ASN A 231 -4.86 -13.99 -12.05
C ASN A 231 -4.86 -15.50 -12.33
N ASP A 232 -4.73 -15.92 -13.58
CA ASP A 232 -4.65 -17.35 -13.96
C ASP A 232 -3.44 -18.05 -13.31
N ALA A 233 -2.30 -17.37 -13.23
CA ALA A 233 -1.13 -17.87 -12.52
C ALA A 233 -1.42 -18.09 -11.01
N TRP A 234 -2.13 -17.18 -10.35
CA TRP A 234 -2.58 -17.38 -8.96
C TRP A 234 -3.60 -18.52 -8.83
N GLU A 235 -4.59 -18.58 -9.72
CA GLU A 235 -5.61 -19.63 -9.70
C GLU A 235 -5.00 -21.03 -9.89
N THR A 236 -3.95 -21.15 -10.71
CA THR A 236 -3.28 -22.42 -11.00
C THR A 236 -2.09 -22.75 -10.09
N TYR A 237 -1.68 -21.83 -9.21
CA TYR A 237 -0.52 -22.01 -8.31
C TYR A 237 -0.69 -23.18 -7.33
N THR A 238 0.17 -24.18 -7.40
CA THR A 238 0.02 -25.42 -6.61
C THR A 238 0.56 -25.34 -5.18
N GLY A 239 1.29 -24.28 -4.83
CA GLY A 239 1.91 -24.11 -3.51
C GLY A 239 0.97 -23.58 -2.40
N ALA A 240 -0.32 -23.38 -2.69
CA ALA A 240 -1.31 -22.88 -1.73
C ALA A 240 -2.45 -23.89 -1.52
N THR A 241 -2.80 -24.15 -0.26
CA THR A 241 -3.99 -24.93 0.08
C THR A 241 -5.27 -24.12 -0.21
N GLN A 242 -6.43 -24.78 -0.25
CA GLN A 242 -7.71 -24.07 -0.38
C GLN A 242 -7.93 -23.07 0.76
N GLU A 243 -7.46 -23.39 1.97
CA GLU A 243 -7.57 -22.49 3.12
C GLU A 243 -6.79 -21.20 2.90
N VAL A 244 -5.55 -21.29 2.42
CA VAL A 244 -4.72 -20.14 2.06
C VAL A 244 -5.36 -19.35 0.91
N ARG A 245 -5.93 -20.04 -0.08
CA ARG A 245 -6.64 -19.40 -1.19
C ARG A 245 -7.83 -18.58 -0.71
N ASP A 246 -8.66 -19.12 0.18
CA ASP A 246 -9.78 -18.38 0.74
C ASP A 246 -9.32 -17.18 1.57
N MET A 247 -8.22 -17.31 2.33
CA MET A 247 -7.62 -16.19 3.06
C MET A 247 -7.30 -15.05 2.10
N VAL A 248 -6.46 -15.33 1.10
CA VAL A 248 -6.01 -14.35 0.11
C VAL A 248 -7.19 -13.77 -0.67
N ASN A 249 -8.09 -14.61 -1.18
CA ASN A 249 -9.15 -14.18 -2.08
C ASN A 249 -10.18 -13.29 -1.41
N PHE A 250 -10.47 -13.48 -0.11
CA PHE A 250 -11.49 -12.65 0.55
C PHE A 250 -11.39 -12.55 2.08
N LYS A 251 -10.99 -13.60 2.82
CA LYS A 251 -11.09 -13.55 4.30
C LYS A 251 -10.13 -12.51 4.91
N SER A 252 -8.92 -12.35 4.36
CA SER A 252 -7.98 -11.31 4.79
C SER A 252 -8.55 -9.91 4.60
N ALA A 253 -9.22 -9.66 3.47
CA ALA A 253 -9.89 -8.40 3.19
C ALA A 253 -11.04 -8.15 4.20
N TYR A 254 -11.79 -9.20 4.56
CA TYR A 254 -12.89 -9.09 5.53
C TYR A 254 -12.43 -8.72 6.94
N LYS A 255 -11.20 -9.10 7.30
CA LYS A 255 -10.58 -8.77 8.59
C LYS A 255 -10.27 -7.27 8.70
N ILE A 256 -9.82 -6.64 7.62
CA ILE A 256 -9.25 -5.29 7.68
C ILE A 256 -10.15 -4.18 7.14
N LEU A 257 -11.02 -4.48 6.17
CA LEU A 257 -11.88 -3.49 5.54
C LEU A 257 -13.17 -3.28 6.36
N PRO A 258 -13.46 -2.05 6.81
CA PRO A 258 -14.62 -1.73 7.64
C PRO A 258 -15.96 -2.32 7.17
N MET A 259 -16.29 -2.26 5.87
CA MET A 259 -17.57 -2.74 5.34
C MET A 259 -17.84 -4.23 5.56
N PHE A 260 -16.78 -5.03 5.76
CA PHE A 260 -16.88 -6.48 5.86
C PHE A 260 -16.74 -7.01 7.29
N GLN A 261 -16.43 -6.16 8.27
CA GLN A 261 -16.25 -6.61 9.65
C GLN A 261 -17.52 -7.22 10.25
N ASN A 262 -18.71 -6.88 9.73
CA ASN A 262 -19.98 -7.51 10.12
C ASN A 262 -20.25 -8.87 9.43
N LYS A 263 -19.40 -9.30 8.50
CA LYS A 263 -19.50 -10.59 7.79
C LYS A 263 -18.43 -11.60 8.23
N ALA A 264 -17.55 -11.21 9.16
CA ALA A 264 -16.43 -12.03 9.63
C ALA A 264 -16.81 -13.01 10.77
N THR A 265 -18.11 -13.21 11.03
CA THR A 265 -18.66 -14.16 12.01
C THR A 265 -19.25 -15.39 11.34
#